data_AF-A0AAV9W8F0-F1
#
_entry.id   AF-A0AAV9W8F0-F1
#
_cell.length_a   1.000
_cell.length_b   1.000
_cell.length_c   1.000
_cell.angle_alpha   90.00
_cell.angle_beta   90.00
_cell.angle_gamma   90.00
#
_symmetry.space_group_name_H-M   'P 1'
#
loop_
_entity.id
_entity.type
_entity.pdbx_description
1 polymer ?
#
loop_
_entity_poly.entity_id
_entity_poly.type
_entity_poly.pdbx_seq_one_letter_code
_entity_poly.pdbx_strand_id
1 'polypeptide(L)'
;MTGLLHQENFFRDKAKTITPEEYLSFRRTASGGRTMSLFVEWAVNMDAEIPACVIEHPSVLVFRELAVEIVALCNDLFSSIKDIPFGEGSNLVVILLRQGFTLQEAVDKIGDMVCDRYEKWEEALRCLPKWGKGMDVRVRKLIQGYADMVWGNLYWSYHTGAYLGKDGEKTRTTGLVSFLAKDIQKIQEAATLARQYKYK
;
A
#
# COMPACT_ATOMS: atom_id res chain seq x y z
N MET A 1 12.54 -2.72 17.89
CA MET A 1 11.09 -2.88 18.16
C MET A 1 10.38 -2.53 16.86
N THR A 2 9.77 -3.50 16.17
CA THR A 2 9.03 -3.27 14.91
C THR A 2 7.54 -3.32 15.24
N GLY A 3 6.77 -2.28 14.88
CA GLY A 3 5.34 -2.17 15.21
C GLY A 3 4.85 -0.73 15.38
N LEU A 4 3.60 -0.55 15.82
CA LEU A 4 2.93 0.76 15.94
C LEU A 4 3.68 1.80 16.80
N LEU A 5 4.33 1.40 17.89
CA LEU A 5 5.12 2.35 18.69
C LEU A 5 6.40 2.82 17.97
N HIS A 6 6.95 1.98 17.09
CA HIS A 6 8.06 2.38 16.22
C HIS A 6 7.56 3.28 15.08
N GLN A 7 6.34 3.04 14.58
CA GLN A 7 5.65 3.91 13.61
C GLN A 7 5.61 5.36 14.07
N GLU A 8 5.02 5.56 15.24
CA GLU A 8 4.81 6.87 15.83
C GLU A 8 6.14 7.59 15.95
N ASN A 9 7.15 6.93 16.52
CA ASN A 9 8.47 7.51 16.68
C ASN A 9 9.17 7.81 15.34
N PHE A 10 8.98 6.96 14.32
CA PHE A 10 9.59 7.14 13.00
C PHE A 10 9.00 8.33 12.24
N PHE A 11 7.68 8.55 12.34
CA PHE A 11 6.98 9.65 11.67
C PHE A 11 6.88 10.93 12.52
N ARG A 12 7.32 10.88 13.79
CA ARG A 12 7.32 12.03 14.72
C ARG A 12 8.25 13.15 14.27
N ASP A 13 9.43 12.81 13.73
CA ASP A 13 10.34 13.83 13.18
C ASP A 13 9.85 14.29 11.81
N LYS A 14 9.06 15.37 11.83
CA LYS A 14 8.52 16.01 10.61
C LYS A 14 9.59 16.60 9.70
N ALA A 15 10.82 16.77 10.20
CA ALA A 15 11.96 17.27 9.44
C ALA A 15 12.86 16.14 8.90
N LYS A 16 12.52 14.87 9.16
CA LYS A 16 13.17 13.73 8.52
C LYS A 16 12.61 13.56 7.11
N THR A 17 13.49 13.52 6.12
CA THR A 17 13.14 13.07 4.78
C THR A 17 13.04 11.55 4.80
N ILE A 18 11.86 11.03 4.47
CA ILE A 18 11.58 9.59 4.44
C ILE A 18 11.43 9.19 2.99
N THR A 19 12.27 8.27 2.53
CA THR A 19 12.17 7.74 1.17
C THR A 19 10.94 6.82 1.04
N PRO A 20 10.35 6.69 -0.17
CA PRO A 20 9.27 5.73 -0.42
C PRO A 20 9.64 4.30 -0.01
N GLU A 21 10.90 3.89 -0.20
CA GLU A 21 11.41 2.58 0.16
C GLU A 21 11.46 2.38 1.67
N GLU A 22 11.95 3.37 2.43
CA GLU A 22 11.93 3.34 3.89
C GLU A 22 10.48 3.28 4.41
N TYR A 23 9.58 4.08 3.81
CA TYR A 23 8.16 4.07 4.15
C TYR A 23 7.53 2.69 3.92
N LEU A 24 7.75 2.09 2.74
CA LEU A 24 7.20 0.78 2.40
C LEU A 24 7.75 -0.34 3.28
N SER A 25 9.05 -0.31 3.60
CA SER A 25 9.66 -1.28 4.51
C SER A 25 8.92 -1.32 5.85
N PHE A 26 8.51 -0.15 6.33
CA PHE A 26 7.70 -0.01 7.51
C PHE A 26 6.26 -0.50 7.26
N ARG A 27 5.64 -0.07 6.15
CA ARG A 27 4.23 -0.34 5.85
C ARG A 27 3.91 -1.82 5.61
N ARG A 28 4.86 -2.63 5.15
CA ARG A 28 4.75 -4.11 5.08
C ARG A 28 4.45 -4.74 6.45
N THR A 29 4.98 -4.16 7.53
CA THR A 29 4.85 -4.73 8.89
C THR A 29 3.67 -4.16 9.67
N ALA A 30 3.29 -2.91 9.41
CA ALA A 30 2.34 -2.18 10.25
C ALA A 30 0.95 -1.97 9.63
N SER A 31 0.71 -2.45 8.40
CA SER A 31 -0.58 -2.33 7.69
C SER A 31 -1.58 -3.44 8.01
N GLY A 32 -1.15 -4.48 8.73
CA GLY A 32 -1.93 -5.71 8.87
C GLY A 32 -2.02 -6.53 7.58
N GLY A 33 -1.45 -6.07 6.46
CA GLY A 33 -1.48 -6.76 5.18
C GLY A 33 -0.87 -8.16 5.25
N ARG A 34 0.24 -8.33 5.98
CA ARG A 34 0.83 -9.65 6.22
C ARG A 34 -0.11 -10.58 7.01
N THR A 35 -0.86 -10.05 7.98
CA THR A 35 -1.88 -10.84 8.68
C THR A 35 -3.00 -11.26 7.74
N MET A 36 -3.46 -10.35 6.87
CA MET A 36 -4.46 -10.65 5.85
C MET A 36 -3.98 -11.73 4.87
N SER A 37 -2.72 -11.69 4.45
CA SER A 37 -2.18 -12.70 3.54
C SER A 37 -2.16 -14.09 4.18
N LEU A 38 -1.92 -14.20 5.49
CA LEU A 38 -2.00 -15.47 6.20
C LEU A 38 -3.43 -16.03 6.22
N PHE A 39 -4.46 -15.17 6.30
CA PHE A 39 -5.84 -15.63 6.17
C PHE A 39 -6.18 -16.10 4.76
N VAL A 40 -5.64 -15.43 3.73
CA VAL A 40 -5.76 -15.88 2.33
C VAL A 40 -5.12 -17.25 2.16
N GLU A 41 -3.90 -17.43 2.65
CA GLU A 41 -3.18 -18.71 2.61
C GLU A 41 -3.99 -19.80 3.29
N TRP A 42 -4.45 -19.54 4.52
CA TRP A 42 -5.28 -20.49 5.26
C TRP A 42 -6.54 -20.86 4.48
N ALA A 43 -7.30 -19.88 3.99
CA ALA A 43 -8.55 -20.10 3.28
C ALA A 43 -8.36 -20.88 1.96
N VAL A 44 -7.33 -20.55 1.18
CA VAL A 44 -7.01 -21.30 -0.05
C VAL A 44 -6.56 -22.73 0.29
N ASN A 45 -5.77 -22.88 1.35
CA ASN A 45 -5.15 -24.15 1.69
C ASN A 45 -6.11 -25.15 2.35
N MET A 46 -7.31 -24.73 2.77
CA MET A 46 -8.36 -25.63 3.24
C MET A 46 -8.70 -26.72 2.22
N ASP A 47 -8.66 -26.41 0.92
CA ASP A 47 -8.95 -27.37 -0.16
C ASP A 47 -7.75 -27.65 -1.06
N ALA A 48 -6.76 -26.74 -1.11
CA ALA A 48 -5.66 -26.85 -2.07
C ALA A 48 -4.53 -27.78 -1.60
N GLU A 49 -4.39 -28.02 -0.29
CA GLU A 49 -3.36 -28.91 0.29
C GLU A 49 -1.95 -28.64 -0.28
N ILE A 50 -1.53 -27.38 -0.27
CA ILE A 50 -0.21 -26.91 -0.67
C ILE A 50 0.76 -27.10 0.51
N PRO A 51 1.89 -27.81 0.32
CA PRO A 51 2.91 -27.94 1.36
C PRO A 51 3.51 -26.60 1.77
N ALA A 52 3.85 -26.44 3.04
CA ALA A 52 4.46 -25.21 3.57
C ALA A 52 5.73 -24.82 2.80
N CYS A 53 6.57 -25.78 2.42
CA CYS A 53 7.80 -25.51 1.65
C CYS A 53 7.53 -24.89 0.25
N VAL A 54 6.34 -25.09 -0.31
CA VAL A 54 5.92 -24.45 -1.57
C VAL A 54 5.36 -23.06 -1.30
N ILE A 55 4.53 -22.90 -0.26
CA ILE A 55 3.99 -21.59 0.15
C ILE A 55 5.13 -20.62 0.51
N GLU A 56 6.13 -21.12 1.24
CA GLU A 56 7.31 -20.37 1.69
C GLU A 56 8.41 -20.30 0.62
N HIS A 57 8.21 -20.89 -0.55
CA HIS A 57 9.18 -20.78 -1.63
C HIS A 57 9.34 -19.30 -2.04
N PRO A 58 10.55 -18.77 -2.25
CA PRO A 58 10.77 -17.36 -2.57
C PRO A 58 9.96 -16.87 -3.79
N SER A 59 9.79 -17.72 -4.80
CA SER A 59 8.99 -17.40 -5.99
C SER A 59 7.48 -17.29 -5.72
N VAL A 60 6.99 -17.76 -4.57
CA VAL A 60 5.59 -17.61 -4.12
C VAL A 60 5.47 -16.43 -3.16
N LEU A 61 6.44 -16.29 -2.25
CA LEU A 61 6.48 -15.17 -1.28
C LEU A 61 6.50 -13.79 -1.96
N VAL A 62 7.10 -13.68 -3.15
CA VAL A 62 7.08 -12.41 -3.91
C VAL A 62 5.66 -11.92 -4.17
N PHE A 63 4.71 -12.80 -4.48
CA PHE A 63 3.31 -12.42 -4.72
C PHE A 63 2.62 -11.93 -3.44
N ARG A 64 2.92 -12.56 -2.30
CA ARG A 64 2.44 -12.11 -1.00
C ARG A 64 2.88 -10.67 -0.72
N GLU A 65 4.18 -10.40 -0.85
CA GLU A 65 4.74 -9.09 -0.57
C GLU A 65 4.20 -8.02 -1.55
N LEU A 66 4.14 -8.33 -2.84
CA LEU A 66 3.56 -7.44 -3.84
C LEU A 66 2.09 -7.11 -3.54
N ALA A 67 1.28 -8.10 -3.17
CA ALA A 67 -0.13 -7.88 -2.83
C ALA A 67 -0.29 -6.98 -1.61
N VAL A 68 0.52 -7.20 -0.56
CA VAL A 68 0.54 -6.34 0.63
C VAL A 68 0.93 -4.91 0.29
N GLU A 69 1.94 -4.72 -0.56
CA GLU A 69 2.37 -3.38 -0.98
C GLU A 69 1.31 -2.66 -1.83
N ILE A 70 0.70 -3.34 -2.80
CA ILE A 70 -0.36 -2.74 -3.62
C ILE A 70 -1.54 -2.33 -2.73
N VAL A 71 -1.97 -3.20 -1.81
CA VAL A 71 -3.03 -2.87 -0.85
C VAL A 71 -2.67 -1.63 -0.03
N ALA A 72 -1.43 -1.55 0.48
CA ALA A 72 -0.98 -0.41 1.27
C ALA A 72 -0.95 0.89 0.46
N LEU A 73 -0.38 0.88 -0.75
CA LEU A 73 -0.29 2.05 -1.62
C LEU A 73 -1.66 2.54 -2.07
N CYS A 74 -2.55 1.63 -2.46
CA CYS A 74 -3.94 1.98 -2.76
C CYS A 74 -4.65 2.53 -1.53
N ASN A 75 -4.42 1.95 -0.35
CA ASN A 75 -5.01 2.46 0.88
C ASN A 75 -4.60 3.91 1.14
N ASP A 76 -3.31 4.24 1.02
CA ASP A 76 -2.81 5.61 1.20
C ASP A 76 -3.47 6.61 0.24
N LEU A 77 -3.70 6.21 -1.02
CA LEU A 77 -4.42 7.05 -1.99
C LEU A 77 -5.85 7.34 -1.54
N PHE A 78 -6.61 6.31 -1.16
CA PHE A 78 -8.00 6.51 -0.72
C PHE A 78 -8.09 7.22 0.63
N SER A 79 -7.23 6.84 1.57
CA SER A 79 -7.22 7.39 2.92
C SER A 79 -6.68 8.82 2.97
N SER A 80 -5.97 9.28 1.94
CA SER A 80 -5.44 10.65 1.86
C SER A 80 -6.48 11.74 2.14
N ILE A 81 -7.75 11.51 1.76
CA ILE A 81 -8.88 12.44 1.99
C ILE A 81 -9.06 12.75 3.47
N LYS A 82 -8.93 11.73 4.33
CA LYS A 82 -9.01 11.90 5.79
C LYS A 82 -7.66 12.26 6.39
N ASP A 83 -6.56 11.80 5.80
CA ASP A 83 -5.22 11.89 6.39
C ASP A 83 -4.57 13.26 6.18
N ILE A 84 -4.83 13.93 5.04
CA ILE A 84 -4.30 15.26 4.70
C ILE A 84 -4.74 16.34 5.71
N PRO A 85 -6.03 16.48 6.09
CA PRO A 85 -6.46 17.50 7.07
C PRO A 85 -5.73 17.43 8.42
N PHE A 86 -5.39 16.22 8.87
CA PHE A 86 -4.66 15.98 10.11
C PHE A 86 -3.14 15.98 9.92
N GLY A 87 -2.67 15.93 8.67
CA GLY A 87 -1.27 15.77 8.34
C GLY A 87 -0.71 14.47 8.91
N GLU A 88 -1.42 13.35 8.74
CA GLU A 88 -1.03 12.03 9.24
C GLU A 88 0.32 11.61 8.67
N GLY A 89 1.29 11.33 9.54
CA GLY A 89 2.66 11.01 9.14
C GLY A 89 2.82 9.63 8.53
N SER A 90 1.86 8.74 8.73
CA SER A 90 1.85 7.37 8.23
C SER A 90 1.13 7.18 6.89
N ASN A 91 0.99 8.22 6.09
CA ASN A 91 0.45 8.19 4.73
C ASN A 91 1.46 8.76 3.72
N LEU A 92 1.76 8.02 2.64
CA LEU A 92 2.79 8.41 1.67
C LEU A 92 2.44 9.71 0.91
N VAL A 93 1.16 9.99 0.64
CA VAL A 93 0.73 11.26 0.02
C VAL A 93 1.14 12.43 0.92
N VAL A 94 0.88 12.34 2.22
CA VAL A 94 1.23 13.38 3.19
C VAL A 94 2.75 13.55 3.28
N ILE A 95 3.51 12.45 3.26
CA ILE A 95 4.98 12.48 3.27
C ILE A 95 5.51 13.20 2.04
N LEU A 96 4.98 12.93 0.84
CA LEU A 96 5.41 13.57 -0.40
C LEU A 96 5.03 15.06 -0.43
N LEU A 97 3.83 15.43 0.04
CA LEU A 97 3.45 16.84 0.21
C LEU A 97 4.42 17.59 1.13
N ARG A 98 4.84 16.97 2.25
CA ARG A 98 5.88 17.53 3.14
C ARG A 98 7.24 17.64 2.47
N GLN A 99 7.51 16.85 1.44
CA GLN A 99 8.75 16.92 0.67
C GLN A 99 8.73 18.05 -0.37
N GLY A 100 7.57 18.64 -0.65
CA GLY A 100 7.41 19.77 -1.57
C GLY A 100 6.79 19.38 -2.91
N PHE A 101 6.37 18.13 -3.07
CA PHE A 101 5.56 17.73 -4.20
C PHE A 101 4.19 18.41 -4.13
N THR A 102 3.61 18.70 -5.30
CA THR A 102 2.19 18.99 -5.43
C THR A 102 1.37 17.74 -5.14
N LEU A 103 0.06 17.91 -4.88
CA LEU A 103 -0.83 16.77 -4.65
C LEU A 103 -0.86 15.83 -5.87
N GLN A 104 -0.93 16.38 -7.08
CA GLN A 104 -0.98 15.56 -8.29
C GLN A 104 0.32 14.78 -8.49
N GLU A 105 1.49 15.42 -8.34
CA GLU A 105 2.78 14.72 -8.45
C GLU A 105 2.92 13.63 -7.38
N ALA A 106 2.40 13.84 -6.16
CA ALA A 106 2.40 12.83 -5.11
C ALA A 106 1.53 11.63 -5.47
N VAL A 107 0.33 11.86 -6.01
CA VAL A 107 -0.58 10.82 -6.48
C VAL A 107 0.02 10.05 -7.66
N ASP A 108 0.56 10.76 -8.66
CA ASP A 108 1.17 10.17 -9.84
C ASP A 108 2.35 9.26 -9.45
N LYS A 109 3.23 9.73 -8.55
CA LYS A 109 4.35 8.94 -8.05
C LYS A 109 3.90 7.65 -7.38
N ILE A 110 2.83 7.67 -6.60
CA ILE A 110 2.28 6.46 -5.97
C ILE A 110 1.63 5.56 -7.03
N GLY A 111 0.96 6.13 -8.03
CA GLY A 111 0.43 5.42 -9.19
C GLY A 111 1.51 4.65 -9.95
N ASP A 112 2.64 5.30 -10.25
CA ASP A 112 3.81 4.67 -10.86
C ASP A 112 4.33 3.53 -9.99
N MET A 113 4.44 3.75 -8.67
CA MET A 113 4.86 2.70 -7.75
C MET A 113 3.92 1.49 -7.78
N VAL A 114 2.61 1.68 -7.89
CA VAL A 114 1.63 0.58 -8.04
C VAL A 114 1.83 -0.14 -9.37
N CYS A 115 2.04 0.59 -10.47
CA CYS A 115 2.32 0.01 -11.78
C CYS A 115 3.58 -0.87 -11.75
N ASP A 116 4.67 -0.39 -11.13
CA ASP A 116 5.91 -1.16 -10.95
C ASP A 116 5.68 -2.50 -10.23
N ARG A 117 4.73 -2.57 -9.28
CA ARG A 117 4.41 -3.82 -8.58
C ARG A 117 3.69 -4.80 -9.51
N TYR A 118 2.79 -4.32 -10.35
CA TYR A 118 2.13 -5.17 -11.34
C TYR A 118 3.11 -5.67 -12.39
N GLU A 119 4.07 -4.85 -12.83
CA GLU A 119 5.13 -5.31 -13.73
C GLU A 119 5.98 -6.43 -13.10
N LYS A 120 6.38 -6.26 -11.82
CA LYS A 120 7.09 -7.30 -11.05
C LYS A 120 6.24 -8.55 -10.83
N TRP A 121 4.93 -8.40 -10.67
CA TRP A 121 3.99 -9.53 -10.57
C TRP A 121 4.01 -10.36 -11.85
N GLU A 122 3.90 -9.70 -13.01
CA GLU A 122 3.95 -10.35 -14.32
C GLU A 122 5.30 -11.03 -14.58
N GLU A 123 6.41 -10.40 -14.17
CA GLU A 123 7.73 -11.03 -14.22
C GLU A 123 7.81 -12.27 -13.32
N ALA A 124 7.33 -12.18 -12.08
CA ALA A 124 7.31 -13.31 -11.15
C ALA A 124 6.48 -14.48 -11.70
N LEU A 125 5.35 -14.20 -12.38
CA LEU A 125 4.52 -15.24 -13.02
C LEU A 125 5.29 -16.00 -14.11
N ARG A 126 6.15 -15.31 -14.86
CA ARG A 126 7.00 -15.91 -15.90
C ARG A 126 8.13 -16.76 -15.31
N CYS A 127 8.61 -16.39 -14.13
CA CYS A 127 9.74 -17.04 -13.44
C CYS A 127 9.31 -18.12 -12.44
N LEU A 128 8.03 -18.49 -12.38
CA LEU A 128 7.55 -19.57 -11.51
C LEU A 128 8.20 -20.90 -11.88
N PRO A 129 8.77 -21.64 -10.90
CA PRO A 129 9.22 -22.99 -11.14
C PRO A 129 8.03 -23.93 -11.36
N LYS A 130 8.30 -25.12 -11.88
CA LYS A 130 7.29 -26.17 -12.06
C LYS A 130 7.42 -27.18 -10.93
N TRP A 131 6.33 -27.43 -10.24
CA TRP A 131 6.20 -28.49 -9.23
C TRP A 131 5.38 -29.68 -9.73
N GLY A 132 4.84 -29.57 -10.95
CA GLY A 132 4.06 -30.62 -11.62
C GLY A 132 2.58 -30.23 -11.72
N LYS A 133 1.89 -30.75 -12.75
CA LYS A 133 0.57 -30.28 -13.19
C LYS A 133 -0.45 -30.05 -12.05
N GLY A 134 -0.53 -30.96 -11.08
CA GLY A 134 -1.45 -30.83 -9.95
C GLY A 134 -1.05 -29.74 -8.97
N MET A 135 0.24 -29.63 -8.64
CA MET A 135 0.77 -28.63 -7.72
C MET A 135 0.75 -27.23 -8.36
N ASP A 136 1.09 -27.12 -9.65
CA ASP A 136 1.09 -25.86 -10.38
C ASP A 136 -0.30 -25.19 -10.38
N VAL A 137 -1.37 -26.00 -10.50
CA VAL A 137 -2.77 -25.50 -10.39
C VAL A 137 -3.07 -24.98 -8.98
N ARG A 138 -2.62 -25.68 -7.94
CA ARG A 138 -2.83 -25.28 -6.54
C ARG A 138 -2.06 -24.00 -6.22
N VAL A 139 -0.81 -23.87 -6.68
CA VAL A 139 0.00 -22.66 -6.55
C VAL A 139 -0.65 -21.47 -7.27
N ARG A 140 -1.19 -21.68 -8.48
CA ARG A 140 -1.96 -20.65 -9.19
C ARG A 140 -3.19 -20.19 -8.41
N LYS A 141 -3.91 -21.10 -7.73
CA LYS A 141 -5.04 -20.75 -6.85
C LYS A 141 -4.59 -19.88 -5.68
N LEU A 142 -3.44 -20.17 -5.09
CA LEU A 142 -2.87 -19.34 -4.01
C LEU A 142 -2.49 -17.94 -4.51
N ILE A 143 -1.83 -17.84 -5.66
CA ILE A 143 -1.48 -16.55 -6.28
C ILE A 143 -2.74 -15.75 -6.60
N GLN A 144 -3.79 -16.41 -7.11
CA GLN A 144 -5.09 -15.77 -7.32
C GLN A 144 -5.68 -15.25 -6.02
N GLY A 145 -5.58 -15.99 -4.91
CA GLY A 145 -6.03 -15.50 -3.60
C GLY A 145 -5.35 -14.19 -3.16
N TYR A 146 -4.05 -14.04 -3.42
CA TYR A 146 -3.35 -12.77 -3.18
C TYR A 146 -3.84 -11.65 -4.10
N ALA A 147 -4.13 -11.95 -5.37
CA ALA A 147 -4.74 -10.98 -6.28
C ALA A 147 -6.17 -10.59 -5.84
N ASP A 148 -6.96 -11.54 -5.34
CA ASP A 148 -8.30 -11.31 -4.82
C ASP A 148 -8.27 -10.42 -3.58
N MET A 149 -7.23 -10.51 -2.74
CA MET A 149 -7.01 -9.58 -1.63
C MET A 149 -6.84 -8.14 -2.11
N VAL A 150 -6.08 -7.93 -3.20
CA VAL A 150 -5.89 -6.61 -3.82
C VAL A 150 -7.21 -6.08 -4.37
N TRP A 151 -7.94 -6.91 -5.15
CA TRP A 151 -9.25 -6.56 -5.69
C TRP A 151 -10.27 -6.26 -4.59
N GLY A 152 -10.30 -7.07 -3.54
CA GLY A 152 -11.16 -6.89 -2.38
C GLY A 152 -10.93 -5.54 -1.71
N ASN A 153 -9.66 -5.15 -1.50
CA ASN A 153 -9.33 -3.84 -0.96
C ASN A 153 -9.80 -2.68 -1.86
N LEU A 154 -9.61 -2.80 -3.18
CA LEU A 154 -10.06 -1.79 -4.14
C LEU A 154 -11.58 -1.64 -4.11
N TYR A 155 -12.30 -2.76 -4.18
CA TYR A 155 -13.76 -2.77 -4.13
C TYR A 155 -14.26 -2.19 -2.81
N TRP A 156 -13.71 -2.64 -1.69
CA TRP A 156 -14.06 -2.13 -0.36
C TRP A 156 -13.84 -0.62 -0.24
N SER A 157 -12.73 -0.09 -0.76
CA SER A 157 -12.40 1.33 -0.71
C SER A 157 -13.41 2.22 -1.44
N TYR A 158 -13.95 1.74 -2.57
CA TYR A 158 -14.99 2.47 -3.31
C TYR A 158 -16.39 2.31 -2.71
N HIS A 159 -16.72 1.16 -2.11
CA HIS A 159 -18.12 0.83 -1.79
C HIS A 159 -18.53 1.10 -0.33
N THR A 160 -17.60 1.11 0.61
CA THR A 160 -17.96 1.21 2.04
C THR A 160 -18.33 2.61 2.51
N GLY A 161 -17.99 3.63 1.74
CA GLY A 161 -18.11 5.03 2.14
C GLY A 161 -17.11 5.47 3.21
N ALA A 162 -16.21 4.60 3.66
CA ALA A 162 -15.22 4.90 4.70
C ALA A 162 -14.24 6.03 4.30
N TYR A 163 -13.98 6.20 3.00
CA TYR A 163 -13.10 7.24 2.46
C TYR A 163 -13.83 8.26 1.60
N LEU A 164 -14.64 7.77 0.67
CA LEU A 164 -15.28 8.59 -0.37
C LEU A 164 -16.74 8.94 -0.04
N GLY A 165 -17.27 8.49 1.11
CA GLY A 165 -18.67 8.66 1.46
C GLY A 165 -19.59 8.16 0.34
N LYS A 166 -20.52 9.02 -0.10
CA LYS A 166 -21.44 8.75 -1.22
C LYS A 166 -20.81 8.90 -2.61
N ASP A 167 -19.60 9.46 -2.70
CA ASP A 167 -18.93 9.77 -3.97
C ASP A 167 -18.06 8.61 -4.49
N GLY A 168 -18.12 7.43 -3.86
CA GLY A 168 -17.35 6.25 -4.23
C GLY A 168 -17.49 5.84 -5.70
N GLU A 169 -18.73 5.66 -6.16
CA GLU A 169 -19.00 5.24 -7.54
C GLU A 169 -18.66 6.33 -8.57
N LYS A 170 -18.91 7.60 -8.24
CA LYS A 170 -18.50 8.73 -9.07
C LYS A 170 -16.98 8.76 -9.23
N THR A 171 -16.24 8.61 -8.14
CA THR A 171 -14.77 8.58 -8.16
C THR A 171 -14.25 7.40 -8.96
N ARG A 172 -14.87 6.22 -8.84
CA ARG A 172 -14.51 5.02 -9.61
C ARG A 172 -14.63 5.23 -11.12
N THR A 173 -15.66 5.96 -11.55
CA THR A 173 -15.93 6.20 -12.98
C THR A 173 -15.15 7.38 -13.56
N THR A 174 -14.92 8.43 -12.77
CA THR A 174 -14.24 9.64 -13.26
C THR A 174 -12.74 9.68 -12.96
N GLY A 175 -12.29 8.93 -11.95
CA GLY A 175 -10.92 9.02 -11.41
C GLY A 175 -10.62 10.32 -10.66
N LEU A 176 -11.64 11.15 -10.37
CA LEU A 176 -11.47 12.49 -9.79
C LEU A 176 -11.82 12.51 -8.31
N VAL A 177 -10.90 13.07 -7.51
CA VAL A 177 -11.09 13.36 -6.08
C VAL A 177 -10.73 14.82 -5.83
N SER A 178 -11.47 15.50 -4.96
CA SER A 178 -11.24 16.91 -4.62
C SER A 178 -10.78 17.07 -3.18
N PHE A 179 -9.87 18.01 -2.95
CA PHE A 179 -9.28 18.32 -1.65
C PHE A 179 -9.39 19.82 -1.37
N LEU A 180 -9.42 20.20 -0.10
CA LEU A 180 -9.39 21.60 0.29
C LEU A 180 -7.96 22.14 0.19
N ALA A 181 -7.77 23.20 -0.59
CA ALA A 181 -6.45 23.81 -0.80
C ALA A 181 -5.75 24.21 0.52
N LYS A 182 -6.53 24.69 1.51
CA LYS A 182 -6.01 25.07 2.83
C LYS A 182 -5.34 23.91 3.58
N ASP A 183 -5.81 22.67 3.40
CA ASP A 183 -5.28 21.51 4.12
C ASP A 183 -3.93 21.09 3.51
N ILE A 184 -3.79 21.21 2.20
CA ILE A 184 -2.53 20.99 1.48
C ILE A 184 -1.50 22.07 1.88
N GLN A 185 -1.90 23.34 1.86
CA GLN A 185 -1.03 24.48 2.23
C GLN A 185 -0.50 24.32 3.66
N LYS A 186 -1.38 23.95 4.61
CA LYS A 186 -1.00 23.71 6.00
C LYS A 186 0.12 22.67 6.15
N ILE A 187 0.11 21.59 5.35
CA ILE A 187 1.17 20.57 5.37
C ILE A 187 2.51 21.17 4.87
N GLN A 188 2.47 21.90 3.76
CA GLN A 188 3.65 22.47 3.12
C GLN A 188 4.29 23.58 3.96
N GLU A 189 3.49 24.43 4.59
CA GLU A 189 3.95 25.47 5.52
C GLU A 189 4.63 24.86 6.75
N ALA A 190 4.00 23.86 7.37
CA ALA A 190 4.58 23.17 8.53
C ALA A 190 5.92 22.50 8.20
N ALA A 191 6.04 21.90 7.01
CA ALA A 191 7.28 21.30 6.55
C ALA A 191 8.37 22.35 6.27
N THR A 192 8.01 23.49 5.69
CA THR A 192 8.93 24.61 5.44
C THR A 192 9.50 25.17 6.74
N LEU A 193 8.64 25.43 7.73
CA LEU A 193 9.05 25.86 9.06
C LEU A 193 9.99 24.84 9.72
N ALA A 194 9.62 23.55 9.72
CA ALA A 194 10.44 22.50 10.33
C ALA A 194 11.85 22.41 9.75
N ARG A 195 12.01 22.62 8.43
CA ARG A 195 13.32 22.69 7.78
C ARG A 195 14.12 23.91 8.21
N GLN A 196 13.49 25.09 8.30
CA GLN A 196 14.17 26.33 8.70
C GLN A 196 14.76 26.25 10.12
N TYR A 197 14.09 25.57 11.07
CA TYR A 197 14.56 25.43 12.44
C TYR A 197 15.56 24.28 12.67
N LYS A 198 15.71 23.35 11.72
CA LYS A 198 16.67 22.22 11.83
C LYS A 198 18.11 22.62 11.49
N TYR A 199 18.30 23.75 10.82
CA TYR A 199 19.61 24.27 10.41
C TYR A 199 20.02 25.55 11.16
N LYS A 200 19.39 25.83 12.31
CA LYS A 200 19.83 26.81 13.30
C LYS A 200 20.34 26.09 14.53
#